data_AF-A0A2N3WXV0-F1
#
_entry.id   AF-A0A2N3WXV0-F1
#
_cell.length_a   1.000
_cell.length_b   1.000
_cell.length_c   1.000
_cell.angle_alpha   90.00
_cell.angle_beta   90.00
_cell.angle_gamma   90.00
#
_symmetry.space_group_name_H-M   'P 1'
#
loop_
_entity.id
_entity.type
_entity.pdbx_description
1 polymer ?
#
loop_
_entity_poly.entity_id
_entity_poly.type
_entity_poly.pdbx_seq_one_letter_code
_entity_poly.pdbx_strand_id
1 'polypeptide(L)'
;MGNTEIASPGRRCGSSTRRACISVLALIGACLLSLTATQTVSGQPMANTSDTGFAIPFAGAPAYEHVAPPQMTSPEQLNQPLGQSLADTIAGRIGLDRADALTEQQYRDLSTGGGVGGSGEAAEVIVACVEILTNTVGRPLYSEVDGQRTPSVLAGYGLYVNPGGLLESPANADAPTRQVNTLIAPGGYVGTWLRDNGAVRTLAALYRSAYTVQAAYGFAAQQMSGTAQLVTNTKGGVRTEVGMSMAPPLWIVNFALIYILNPALAAEMPAYWAPIPPQVAAAITASPTGQVPFGDYAAYFQ
;
A
#
# COMPACT_ATOMS: atom_id res chain seq x y z
N MET A 1 -20.40 29.20 -75.38
CA MET A 1 -20.84 28.07 -74.53
C MET A 1 -20.83 28.57 -73.10
N GLY A 2 -21.83 28.23 -72.28
CA GLY A 2 -21.83 28.53 -70.84
C GLY A 2 -22.58 29.80 -70.43
N ASN A 3 -23.83 29.60 -70.00
CA ASN A 3 -24.66 30.47 -69.18
C ASN A 3 -25.03 29.61 -67.93
N THR A 4 -25.49 30.08 -66.76
CA THR A 4 -25.92 31.39 -66.19
C THR A 4 -25.72 31.27 -64.64
N GLU A 5 -25.98 32.18 -63.69
CA GLU A 5 -26.57 33.54 -63.58
C GLU A 5 -26.05 34.18 -62.26
N ILE A 6 -26.52 35.38 -61.88
CA ILE A 6 -26.33 35.96 -60.52
C ILE A 6 -27.68 36.53 -60.02
N ALA A 7 -27.89 36.46 -58.69
CA ALA A 7 -28.96 37.05 -57.87
C ALA A 7 -30.34 36.33 -57.86
N SER A 8 -31.14 36.30 -56.77
CA SER A 8 -30.88 36.49 -55.31
C SER A 8 -31.95 35.70 -54.48
N PRO A 9 -32.53 36.11 -53.32
CA PRO A 9 -32.39 35.28 -52.11
C PRO A 9 -33.69 34.79 -51.45
N GLY A 10 -33.80 33.48 -51.21
CA GLY A 10 -34.88 32.87 -50.42
C GLY A 10 -34.56 32.75 -48.92
N ARG A 11 -35.24 33.53 -48.06
CA ARG A 11 -35.20 33.34 -46.59
C ARG A 11 -36.21 32.28 -46.14
N ARG A 12 -35.82 31.41 -45.19
CA ARG A 12 -36.69 30.89 -44.11
C ARG A 12 -35.86 30.35 -42.94
N CYS A 13 -36.46 30.31 -41.75
CA CYS A 13 -35.86 29.76 -40.53
C CYS A 13 -35.74 28.23 -40.63
N GLY A 14 -34.87 27.54 -39.88
CA GLY A 14 -33.96 28.01 -38.84
C GLY A 14 -34.21 27.30 -37.50
N SER A 15 -33.34 26.34 -37.16
CA SER A 15 -33.37 25.61 -35.89
C SER A 15 -31.95 25.14 -35.51
N SER A 16 -31.26 25.88 -34.64
CA SER A 16 -29.90 25.59 -34.21
C SER A 16 -29.87 24.60 -33.04
N THR A 17 -29.69 23.31 -33.32
CA THR A 17 -29.63 22.27 -32.27
C THR A 17 -28.19 21.89 -31.93
N ARG A 18 -27.49 22.75 -31.18
CA ARG A 18 -26.22 22.37 -30.54
C ARG A 18 -26.48 21.29 -29.48
N ARG A 19 -26.02 20.06 -29.73
CA ARG A 19 -25.70 19.06 -28.68
C ARG A 19 -24.32 18.48 -29.03
N ALA A 20 -23.25 19.13 -28.59
CA ALA A 20 -22.66 18.97 -27.26
C ALA A 20 -21.81 17.68 -27.18
N CYS A 21 -20.56 17.80 -27.63
CA CYS A 21 -19.52 16.84 -27.29
C CYS A 21 -19.33 16.87 -25.76
N ILE A 22 -19.58 15.74 -25.09
CA ILE A 22 -19.35 15.64 -23.64
C ILE A 22 -17.88 15.30 -23.43
N SER A 23 -17.04 16.34 -23.45
CA SER A 23 -15.64 16.26 -23.02
C SER A 23 -15.58 16.06 -21.50
N VAL A 24 -15.49 14.81 -21.05
CA VAL A 24 -15.31 14.47 -19.62
C VAL A 24 -13.87 14.79 -19.22
N LEU A 25 -13.61 16.06 -18.91
CA LEU A 25 -12.27 16.58 -18.63
C LEU A 25 -12.29 17.66 -17.53
N ALA A 26 -12.83 17.31 -16.35
CA ALA A 26 -12.70 18.08 -15.11
C ALA A 26 -13.02 17.19 -13.87
N LEU A 27 -12.37 17.49 -12.75
CA LEU A 27 -12.34 16.70 -11.49
C LEU A 27 -11.72 15.29 -11.69
N ILE A 28 -10.80 14.81 -10.85
CA ILE A 28 -10.44 15.23 -9.48
C ILE A 28 -9.12 16.00 -9.47
N GLY A 29 -9.03 17.05 -8.65
CA GLY A 29 -7.81 17.83 -8.45
C GLY A 29 -7.42 17.93 -6.97
N ALA A 30 -6.09 17.91 -6.73
CA ALA A 30 -5.41 18.39 -5.53
C ALA A 30 -5.96 17.97 -4.14
N CYS A 31 -5.53 16.79 -3.67
CA CYS A 31 -5.12 16.63 -2.27
C CYS A 31 -3.63 17.02 -2.10
N LEU A 32 -3.27 18.21 -2.61
CA LEU A 32 -1.96 18.81 -2.36
C LEU A 32 -2.00 19.53 -1.02
N LEU A 33 -1.67 18.83 0.07
CA LEU A 33 -1.41 19.48 1.35
C LEU A 33 -0.24 20.45 1.17
N SER A 34 -0.52 21.74 1.36
CA SER A 34 0.43 22.80 1.05
C SER A 34 1.55 22.88 2.09
N LEU A 35 2.78 23.01 1.62
CA LEU A 35 3.96 23.25 2.45
C LEU A 35 3.92 24.68 3.05
N THR A 36 3.30 24.82 4.22
CA THR A 36 3.32 26.07 5.01
C THR A 36 3.65 25.81 6.47
N ALA A 37 4.82 26.31 6.88
CA ALA A 37 5.34 26.52 8.24
C ALA A 37 4.60 25.89 9.44
N THR A 38 5.25 24.89 10.03
CA THR A 38 5.33 24.59 11.48
C THR A 38 4.36 25.31 12.43
N GLN A 39 3.38 24.56 12.94
CA GLN A 39 3.01 24.65 14.36
C GLN A 39 3.15 23.28 15.00
N THR A 40 4.03 23.17 16.00
CA THR A 40 4.11 21.98 16.87
C THR A 40 2.94 22.01 17.85
N VAL A 41 1.75 21.64 17.37
CA VAL A 41 0.59 21.40 18.23
C VAL A 41 0.89 20.15 19.06
N SER A 42 1.22 20.35 20.34
CA SER A 42 1.34 19.27 21.33
C SER A 42 -0.05 18.73 21.71
N GLY A 43 -0.78 18.23 20.72
CA GLY A 43 -2.04 17.56 20.91
C GLY A 43 -1.81 16.24 21.63
N GLN A 44 -2.45 16.05 22.78
CA GLN A 44 -2.60 14.72 23.34
C GLN A 44 -3.30 13.82 22.30
N PRO A 45 -2.95 12.53 22.19
CA PRO A 45 -3.68 11.61 21.31
C PRO A 45 -5.16 11.67 21.65
N MET A 46 -6.01 12.04 20.67
CA MET A 46 -7.45 11.99 20.89
C MET A 46 -7.84 10.55 21.20
N ALA A 47 -8.67 10.37 22.23
CA ALA A 47 -9.15 9.05 22.62
C ALA A 47 -9.99 8.46 21.47
N ASN A 48 -9.40 7.51 20.75
CA ASN A 48 -10.09 6.84 19.65
C ASN A 48 -11.28 6.05 20.21
N THR A 49 -12.44 6.24 19.59
CA THR A 49 -13.68 5.53 19.92
C THR A 49 -13.72 4.10 19.37
N SER A 50 -12.57 3.57 18.93
CA SER A 50 -12.42 2.30 18.23
C SER A 50 -11.52 1.35 19.03
N ASP A 51 -12.01 0.13 19.25
CA ASP A 51 -11.29 -0.96 19.95
C ASP A 51 -10.19 -1.59 19.07
N THR A 52 -9.51 -0.79 18.25
CA THR A 52 -8.32 -1.23 17.50
C THR A 52 -7.06 -1.17 18.36
N GLY A 53 -7.01 -0.25 19.33
CA GLY A 53 -5.84 0.06 20.15
C GLY A 53 -4.79 0.97 19.48
N PHE A 54 -4.96 1.33 18.21
CA PHE A 54 -4.11 2.31 17.52
C PHE A 54 -4.66 3.73 17.72
N ALA A 55 -3.77 4.72 17.81
CA ALA A 55 -4.13 6.15 17.80
C ALA A 55 -4.10 6.72 16.38
N ILE A 56 -4.74 7.86 16.12
CA ILE A 56 -4.57 8.62 14.86
C ILE A 56 -3.12 9.14 14.78
N PRO A 57 -2.42 9.03 13.62
CA PRO A 57 -2.91 8.58 12.31
C PRO A 57 -2.87 7.06 12.08
N PHE A 58 -2.25 6.29 12.97
CA PHE A 58 -2.05 4.84 12.83
C PHE A 58 -3.34 4.00 12.77
N ALA A 59 -4.46 4.49 13.30
CA ALA A 59 -5.77 3.86 13.10
C ALA A 59 -6.35 4.06 11.69
N GLY A 60 -5.83 5.03 10.92
CA GLY A 60 -6.34 5.38 9.59
C GLY A 60 -7.67 6.12 9.64
N ALA A 61 -8.41 6.12 8.53
CA ALA A 61 -9.76 6.66 8.46
C ALA A 61 -10.77 5.73 9.18
N PRO A 62 -11.62 6.23 10.11
CA PRO A 62 -12.55 5.42 10.90
C PRO A 62 -13.46 4.47 10.12
N ALA A 63 -13.85 4.85 8.89
CA ALA A 63 -14.68 4.02 8.02
C ALA A 63 -14.07 2.65 7.67
N TYR A 64 -12.74 2.47 7.81
CA TYR A 64 -12.05 1.23 7.45
C TYR A 64 -11.15 0.66 8.57
N GLU A 65 -11.22 1.18 9.80
CA GLU A 65 -10.47 0.65 10.96
C GLU A 65 -10.65 -0.87 11.16
N HIS A 66 -11.85 -1.37 10.84
CA HIS A 66 -12.27 -2.76 10.96
C HIS A 66 -11.89 -3.66 9.76
N VAL A 67 -11.14 -3.13 8.79
CA VAL A 67 -10.76 -3.82 7.54
C VAL A 67 -9.31 -4.32 7.59
N ALA A 68 -8.48 -3.72 8.44
CA ALA A 68 -7.14 -4.20 8.76
C ALA A 68 -7.20 -5.54 9.54
N PRO A 69 -6.12 -6.34 9.52
CA PRO A 69 -6.05 -7.60 10.25
C PRO A 69 -6.22 -7.37 11.76
N PRO A 70 -6.95 -8.23 12.47
CA PRO A 70 -7.02 -8.20 13.92
C PRO A 70 -5.70 -8.69 14.54
N GLN A 71 -5.54 -8.43 15.84
CA GLN A 71 -4.50 -9.08 16.63
C GLN A 71 -4.75 -10.60 16.66
N MET A 72 -3.68 -11.41 16.64
CA MET A 72 -3.80 -12.85 16.87
C MET A 72 -4.34 -13.15 18.28
N THR A 73 -5.15 -14.19 18.36
CA THR A 73 -5.78 -14.71 19.59
C THR A 73 -5.24 -16.08 20.02
N SER A 74 -4.55 -16.80 19.12
CA SER A 74 -3.84 -18.05 19.41
C SER A 74 -2.56 -18.17 18.57
N PRO A 75 -1.56 -18.98 18.99
CA PRO A 75 -0.26 -19.07 18.30
C PRO A 75 -0.36 -19.58 16.86
N GLU A 76 -1.34 -20.43 16.55
CA GLU A 76 -1.51 -21.05 15.23
C GLU A 76 -1.88 -20.02 14.14
N GLN A 77 -2.37 -18.84 14.54
CA GLN A 77 -2.68 -17.71 13.65
C GLN A 77 -1.45 -16.90 13.24
N LEU A 78 -0.31 -17.07 13.91
CA LEU A 78 0.91 -16.31 13.65
C LEU A 78 1.39 -16.53 12.21
N ASN A 79 1.60 -15.43 11.49
CA ASN A 79 2.06 -15.40 10.08
C ASN A 79 1.19 -16.19 9.08
N GLN A 80 -0.04 -16.58 9.41
CA GLN A 80 -0.92 -17.25 8.44
C GLN A 80 -1.35 -16.27 7.33
N PRO A 81 -1.42 -16.71 6.05
CA PRO A 81 -1.95 -15.89 4.97
C PRO A 81 -3.48 -15.69 5.09
N LEU A 82 -4.01 -14.59 4.54
CA LEU A 82 -5.46 -14.29 4.49
C LEU A 82 -6.28 -15.40 3.84
N GLY A 83 -5.76 -15.98 2.76
CA GLY A 83 -6.53 -16.82 1.85
C GLY A 83 -7.51 -16.02 0.97
N GLN A 84 -7.79 -16.54 -0.23
CA GLN A 84 -8.46 -15.78 -1.29
C GLN A 84 -9.84 -15.22 -0.89
N SER A 85 -10.65 -16.02 -0.19
CA SER A 85 -12.02 -15.63 0.20
C SER A 85 -12.04 -14.41 1.13
N LEU A 86 -11.08 -14.32 2.05
CA LEU A 86 -10.96 -13.17 2.95
C LEU A 86 -10.35 -11.96 2.22
N ALA A 87 -9.37 -12.16 1.33
CA ALA A 87 -8.85 -11.10 0.48
C ALA A 87 -9.94 -10.48 -0.40
N ASP A 88 -10.77 -11.27 -1.08
CA ASP A 88 -11.90 -10.74 -1.88
C ASP A 88 -12.92 -9.99 -1.00
N THR A 89 -13.18 -10.49 0.20
CA THR A 89 -14.07 -9.82 1.18
C THR A 89 -13.50 -8.46 1.63
N ILE A 90 -12.18 -8.37 1.82
CA ILE A 90 -11.48 -7.13 2.18
C ILE A 90 -11.46 -6.16 0.99
N ALA A 91 -11.18 -6.63 -0.21
CA ALA A 91 -11.25 -5.86 -1.45
C ALA A 91 -12.62 -5.20 -1.63
N GLY A 92 -13.71 -5.98 -1.48
CA GLY A 92 -15.07 -5.46 -1.56
C GLY A 92 -15.38 -4.37 -0.51
N ARG A 93 -14.84 -4.50 0.71
CA ARG A 93 -14.98 -3.49 1.78
C ARG A 93 -14.22 -2.20 1.49
N ILE A 94 -13.12 -2.25 0.73
CA ILE A 94 -12.36 -1.06 0.32
C ILE A 94 -12.80 -0.49 -1.04
N GLY A 95 -13.73 -1.14 -1.75
CA GLY A 95 -14.23 -0.68 -3.04
C GLY A 95 -13.39 -1.14 -4.25
N LEU A 96 -12.85 -2.35 -4.19
CA LEU A 96 -12.23 -3.07 -5.31
C LEU A 96 -12.97 -4.40 -5.56
N ASP A 97 -13.03 -4.83 -6.83
CA ASP A 97 -13.43 -6.20 -7.21
C ASP A 97 -12.25 -6.96 -7.85
N ARG A 98 -12.29 -8.30 -7.89
CA ARG A 98 -11.31 -9.11 -8.64
C ARG A 98 -11.13 -8.64 -10.08
N ALA A 99 -12.23 -8.22 -10.71
CA ALA A 99 -12.22 -7.74 -12.08
C ALA A 99 -11.34 -6.50 -12.24
N ASP A 100 -11.13 -5.67 -11.21
CA ASP A 100 -10.33 -4.44 -11.29
C ASP A 100 -8.83 -4.68 -11.33
N ALA A 101 -8.36 -5.87 -10.96
CA ALA A 101 -6.95 -6.22 -11.06
C ALA A 101 -6.42 -6.28 -12.50
N LEU A 102 -5.10 -6.33 -12.63
CA LEU A 102 -4.41 -6.60 -13.89
C LEU A 102 -4.77 -7.98 -14.45
N THR A 103 -4.78 -8.08 -15.78
CA THR A 103 -4.75 -9.40 -16.44
C THR A 103 -3.41 -10.10 -16.17
N GLU A 104 -3.38 -11.43 -16.24
CA GLU A 104 -2.13 -12.21 -16.04
C GLU A 104 -0.97 -11.72 -16.92
N GLN A 105 -1.27 -11.29 -18.15
CA GLN A 105 -0.27 -10.73 -19.07
C GLN A 105 0.23 -9.37 -18.60
N GLN A 106 -0.65 -8.44 -18.22
CA GLN A 106 -0.24 -7.13 -17.68
C GLN A 106 0.54 -7.28 -16.37
N TYR A 107 0.15 -8.21 -15.49
CA TYR A 107 0.90 -8.52 -14.28
C TYR A 107 2.29 -9.06 -14.61
N ARG A 108 2.40 -10.01 -15.56
CA ARG A 108 3.68 -10.53 -16.05
C ARG A 108 4.56 -9.44 -16.63
N ASP A 109 4.02 -8.58 -17.48
CA ASP A 109 4.78 -7.49 -18.10
C ASP A 109 5.29 -6.51 -17.05
N LEU A 110 4.44 -6.04 -16.13
CA LEU A 110 4.85 -5.12 -15.06
C LEU A 110 5.88 -5.74 -14.09
N SER A 111 5.71 -7.02 -13.72
CA SER A 111 6.63 -7.74 -12.81
C SER A 111 7.92 -8.22 -13.46
N THR A 112 8.08 -8.07 -14.79
CA THR A 112 9.33 -8.37 -15.53
C THR A 112 9.96 -7.14 -16.18
N GLY A 113 9.41 -5.94 -15.96
CA GLY A 113 9.89 -4.70 -16.57
C GLY A 113 9.56 -4.57 -18.06
N GLY A 114 8.62 -5.37 -18.55
CA GLY A 114 8.09 -5.34 -19.91
C GLY A 114 6.94 -4.34 -20.09
N GLY A 115 6.23 -4.49 -21.21
CA GLY A 115 5.19 -3.55 -21.65
C GLY A 115 5.74 -2.23 -22.20
N VAL A 116 4.84 -1.34 -22.60
CA VAL A 116 5.15 0.03 -23.05
C VAL A 116 5.72 0.82 -21.87
N GLY A 117 6.92 1.39 -22.04
CA GLY A 117 7.59 2.17 -21.00
C GLY A 117 8.09 1.35 -19.81
N GLY A 118 8.21 0.03 -19.93
CA GLY A 118 8.69 -0.86 -18.87
C GLY A 118 10.12 -0.57 -18.39
N SER A 119 10.38 -0.87 -17.11
CA SER A 119 11.71 -0.80 -16.48
C SER A 119 11.96 -2.00 -15.57
N GLY A 120 13.11 -2.65 -15.74
CA GLY A 120 13.55 -3.77 -14.90
C GLY A 120 13.80 -3.34 -13.45
N GLU A 121 14.51 -2.23 -13.23
CA GLU A 121 14.79 -1.66 -11.90
C GLU A 121 13.48 -1.39 -11.12
N ALA A 122 12.47 -0.87 -11.80
CA ALA A 122 11.16 -0.62 -11.18
C ALA A 122 10.40 -1.93 -10.89
N ALA A 123 10.54 -2.95 -11.75
CA ALA A 123 9.94 -4.26 -11.54
C ALA A 123 10.60 -5.00 -10.36
N GLU A 124 11.92 -4.94 -10.22
CA GLU A 124 12.67 -5.51 -9.07
C GLU A 124 12.18 -4.93 -7.75
N VAL A 125 12.05 -3.59 -7.65
CA VAL A 125 11.48 -2.93 -6.47
C VAL A 125 10.05 -3.38 -6.21
N ILE A 126 9.19 -3.45 -7.24
CA ILE A 126 7.78 -3.88 -7.09
C ILE A 126 7.67 -5.33 -6.63
N VAL A 127 8.46 -6.26 -7.21
CA VAL A 127 8.46 -7.68 -6.83
C VAL A 127 8.95 -7.85 -5.38
N ALA A 128 10.06 -7.20 -5.02
CA ALA A 128 10.57 -7.22 -3.64
C ALA A 128 9.55 -6.70 -2.63
N CYS A 129 8.75 -5.67 -2.99
CA CYS A 129 7.65 -5.20 -2.14
C CYS A 129 6.60 -6.29 -1.88
N VAL A 130 6.19 -7.02 -2.93
CA VAL A 130 5.21 -8.10 -2.78
C VAL A 130 5.79 -9.24 -1.95
N GLU A 131 7.04 -9.64 -2.17
CA GLU A 131 7.69 -10.70 -1.39
C GLU A 131 7.79 -10.35 0.10
N ILE A 132 8.20 -9.12 0.43
CA ILE A 132 8.26 -8.61 1.81
C ILE A 132 6.88 -8.61 2.48
N LEU A 133 5.85 -8.12 1.78
CA LEU A 133 4.49 -7.98 2.32
C LEU A 133 3.69 -9.29 2.32
N THR A 134 4.19 -10.34 1.65
CA THR A 134 3.61 -11.70 1.62
C THR A 134 4.51 -12.73 2.29
N ASN A 135 5.36 -12.31 3.24
CA ASN A 135 6.25 -13.16 4.01
C ASN A 135 5.51 -13.93 5.14
N THR A 136 4.67 -14.87 4.72
CA THR A 136 3.75 -15.68 5.54
C THR A 136 4.12 -17.16 5.52
N VAL A 137 3.39 -17.99 6.27
CA VAL A 137 3.60 -19.45 6.31
C VAL A 137 3.48 -20.04 4.89
N GLY A 138 4.56 -20.69 4.42
CA GLY A 138 4.69 -21.18 3.05
C GLY A 138 5.47 -20.26 2.10
N ARG A 139 5.74 -19.00 2.52
CA ARG A 139 6.46 -17.98 1.75
C ARG A 139 7.62 -17.35 2.55
N PRO A 140 8.63 -18.15 2.95
CA PRO A 140 9.79 -17.63 3.65
C PRO A 140 10.65 -16.73 2.75
N LEU A 141 11.08 -15.59 3.30
CA LEU A 141 12.20 -14.83 2.75
C LEU A 141 13.50 -15.53 3.13
N TYR A 142 14.53 -15.39 2.30
CA TYR A 142 15.86 -15.92 2.56
C TYR A 142 16.89 -14.80 2.61
N SER A 143 17.66 -14.77 3.69
CA SER A 143 18.69 -13.76 3.96
C SER A 143 20.01 -14.44 4.31
N GLU A 144 21.14 -13.78 4.03
CA GLU A 144 22.43 -14.25 4.55
C GLU A 144 22.61 -13.76 6.00
N VAL A 145 22.58 -14.69 6.94
CA VAL A 145 22.69 -14.44 8.39
C VAL A 145 23.89 -15.25 8.89
N ASP A 146 24.89 -14.57 9.45
CA ASP A 146 26.16 -15.19 9.90
C ASP A 146 26.86 -16.06 8.84
N GLY A 147 26.68 -15.71 7.56
CA GLY A 147 27.21 -16.46 6.41
C GLY A 147 26.41 -17.71 6.04
N GLN A 148 25.17 -17.82 6.52
CA GLN A 148 24.23 -18.89 6.17
C GLN A 148 22.93 -18.33 5.59
N ARG A 149 22.47 -18.93 4.49
CA ARG A 149 21.17 -18.62 3.88
C ARG A 149 20.02 -19.09 4.78
N THR A 150 19.51 -18.20 5.61
CA THR A 150 18.51 -18.48 6.64
C THR A 150 17.09 -18.09 6.18
N PRO A 151 16.09 -18.99 6.31
CA PRO A 151 14.69 -18.64 6.06
C PRO A 151 14.10 -17.83 7.23
N SER A 152 13.25 -16.84 6.93
CA SER A 152 12.48 -16.10 7.93
C SER A 152 11.01 -15.93 7.50
N VAL A 153 10.11 -15.86 8.49
CA VAL A 153 8.67 -15.62 8.30
C VAL A 153 8.22 -14.68 9.42
N LEU A 154 8.01 -13.40 9.11
CA LEU A 154 7.85 -12.34 10.12
C LEU A 154 6.76 -11.30 9.80
N ALA A 155 6.04 -11.42 8.67
CA ALA A 155 5.11 -10.38 8.23
C ALA A 155 4.01 -10.05 9.26
N GLY A 156 3.56 -11.02 10.07
CA GLY A 156 2.60 -10.80 11.15
C GLY A 156 3.11 -9.90 12.27
N TYR A 157 4.42 -9.80 12.48
CA TYR A 157 5.03 -8.82 13.40
C TYR A 157 5.17 -7.42 12.79
N GLY A 158 4.88 -7.27 11.49
CA GLY A 158 5.22 -6.07 10.72
C GLY A 158 6.73 -5.89 10.49
N LEU A 159 7.48 -7.00 10.51
CA LEU A 159 8.93 -7.06 10.34
C LEU A 159 9.29 -7.98 9.16
N TYR A 160 10.52 -7.83 8.65
CA TYR A 160 11.16 -8.77 7.73
C TYR A 160 12.67 -8.79 7.96
N VAL A 161 13.36 -9.81 7.45
CA VAL A 161 14.83 -9.81 7.38
C VAL A 161 15.22 -9.45 5.94
N ASN A 162 16.04 -8.43 5.77
CA ASN A 162 16.53 -8.02 4.45
C ASN A 162 17.67 -8.94 3.96
N PRO A 163 18.09 -8.88 2.68
CA PRO A 163 19.06 -9.84 2.14
C PRO A 163 20.40 -9.89 2.88
N GLY A 164 20.82 -8.78 3.51
CA GLY A 164 22.04 -8.68 4.31
C GLY A 164 21.91 -9.13 5.77
N GLY A 165 20.82 -9.82 6.13
CA GLY A 165 20.63 -10.41 7.45
C GLY A 165 20.18 -9.43 8.54
N LEU A 166 19.78 -8.20 8.19
CA LEU A 166 19.24 -7.23 9.14
C LEU A 166 17.72 -7.35 9.25
N LEU A 167 17.24 -7.40 10.49
CA LEU A 167 15.82 -7.35 10.86
C LEU A 167 15.35 -5.89 10.94
N GLU A 168 14.27 -5.57 10.22
CA GLU A 168 13.68 -4.23 10.19
C GLU A 168 12.18 -4.26 9.87
N SER A 169 11.48 -3.13 9.99
CA SER A 169 10.11 -3.02 9.48
C SER A 169 10.10 -2.72 7.97
N PRO A 170 9.14 -3.22 7.18
CA PRO A 170 8.95 -2.83 5.77
C PRO A 170 8.74 -1.32 5.57
N ALA A 171 8.48 -0.54 6.61
CA ALA A 171 8.39 0.92 6.53
C ALA A 171 9.74 1.65 6.79
N ASN A 172 10.85 0.94 7.00
CA ASN A 172 12.20 1.50 7.12
C ASN A 172 12.56 2.37 5.90
N ALA A 173 13.45 3.36 6.07
CA ALA A 173 13.92 4.23 5.00
C ALA A 173 14.50 3.46 3.79
N ASP A 174 15.28 2.41 4.06
CA ASP A 174 16.04 1.68 3.04
C ASP A 174 15.24 0.55 2.37
N ALA A 175 14.12 0.12 2.96
CA ALA A 175 13.33 -1.01 2.47
C ALA A 175 12.71 -0.73 1.08
N PRO A 176 12.61 -1.74 0.17
CA PRO A 176 11.96 -1.58 -1.14
C PRO A 176 10.53 -1.01 -1.03
N THR A 177 9.79 -1.46 -0.01
CA THR A 177 8.44 -1.00 0.39
C THR A 177 8.36 0.47 0.82
N ARG A 178 9.50 1.15 0.98
CA ARG A 178 9.62 2.61 1.10
C ARG A 178 10.03 3.26 -0.21
N GLN A 179 11.02 2.67 -0.90
CA GLN A 179 11.54 3.15 -2.19
C GLN A 179 10.43 3.24 -3.25
N VAL A 180 9.52 2.26 -3.27
CA VAL A 180 8.37 2.16 -4.18
C VAL A 180 7.43 3.38 -4.14
N ASN A 181 7.44 4.17 -3.07
CA ASN A 181 6.69 5.43 -2.98
C ASN A 181 7.00 6.39 -4.14
N THR A 182 8.23 6.35 -4.69
CA THR A 182 8.62 7.15 -5.86
C THR A 182 7.96 6.65 -7.15
N LEU A 183 7.73 5.34 -7.26
CA LEU A 183 7.14 4.67 -8.42
C LEU A 183 5.61 4.81 -8.44
N ILE A 184 4.95 4.80 -7.27
CA ILE A 184 3.48 4.95 -7.14
C ILE A 184 3.01 6.40 -6.94
N ALA A 185 3.94 7.37 -6.84
CA ALA A 185 3.60 8.78 -6.71
C ALA A 185 2.70 9.27 -7.87
N PRO A 186 1.88 10.32 -7.68
CA PRO A 186 1.06 10.90 -8.75
C PRO A 186 1.91 11.35 -9.94
N GLY A 187 1.81 10.65 -11.07
CA GLY A 187 2.62 10.88 -12.28
C GLY A 187 3.89 10.02 -12.38
N GLY A 188 4.22 9.25 -11.33
CA GLY A 188 5.33 8.28 -11.32
C GLY A 188 5.11 7.05 -12.20
N TYR A 189 6.12 6.18 -12.23
CA TYR A 189 6.23 5.02 -13.12
C TYR A 189 4.95 4.19 -13.20
N VAL A 190 4.43 3.69 -12.07
CA VAL A 190 3.28 2.77 -12.04
C VAL A 190 2.03 3.44 -12.61
N GLY A 191 1.76 4.68 -12.22
CA GLY A 191 0.61 5.44 -12.72
C GLY A 191 0.67 5.71 -14.23
N THR A 192 1.86 5.79 -14.82
CA THR A 192 2.07 6.01 -16.26
C THR A 192 2.03 4.69 -17.03
N TRP A 193 2.78 3.68 -16.59
CA TRP A 193 2.77 2.33 -17.14
C TRP A 193 1.35 1.75 -17.23
N LEU A 194 0.52 1.93 -16.18
CA LEU A 194 -0.86 1.46 -16.15
C LEU A 194 -1.76 2.15 -17.20
N ARG A 195 -1.45 3.37 -17.66
CA ARG A 195 -2.20 4.02 -18.75
C ARG A 195 -1.77 3.47 -20.09
N ASP A 196 -0.46 3.41 -20.32
CA ASP A 196 0.14 3.07 -21.61
C ASP A 196 -0.05 1.59 -21.96
N ASN A 197 -0.21 0.72 -20.95
CA ASN A 197 -0.50 -0.71 -21.08
C ASN A 197 -1.99 -1.06 -20.89
N GLY A 198 -2.90 -0.10 -21.07
CA GLY A 198 -4.35 -0.33 -21.12
C GLY A 198 -5.04 -0.64 -19.79
N ALA A 199 -4.32 -0.60 -18.66
CA ALA A 199 -4.84 -0.82 -17.31
C ALA A 199 -5.47 0.45 -16.67
N VAL A 200 -5.97 1.38 -17.49
CA VAL A 200 -6.63 2.63 -17.03
C VAL A 200 -7.80 2.35 -16.08
N ARG A 201 -8.52 1.23 -16.27
CA ARG A 201 -9.61 0.80 -15.39
C ARG A 201 -9.11 0.43 -13.99
N THR A 202 -8.02 -0.35 -13.92
CA THR A 202 -7.33 -0.72 -12.68
C THR A 202 -6.85 0.50 -11.90
N LEU A 203 -6.22 1.45 -12.59
CA LEU A 203 -5.79 2.72 -11.99
C LEU A 203 -6.97 3.57 -11.48
N ALA A 204 -8.08 3.60 -12.23
CA ALA A 204 -9.29 4.31 -11.83
C ALA A 204 -10.02 3.64 -10.66
N ALA A 205 -9.99 2.30 -10.55
CA ALA A 205 -10.52 1.56 -9.42
C ALA A 205 -9.69 1.81 -8.15
N LEU A 206 -8.35 1.71 -8.24
CA LEU A 206 -7.44 2.03 -7.13
C LEU A 206 -7.73 3.41 -6.55
N TYR A 207 -7.81 4.46 -7.39
CA TYR A 207 -8.07 5.81 -6.90
C TYR A 207 -9.50 6.07 -6.41
N ARG A 208 -10.47 5.19 -6.71
CA ARG A 208 -11.84 5.21 -6.14
C ARG A 208 -11.97 4.42 -4.85
N SER A 209 -11.05 3.47 -4.61
CA SER A 209 -11.01 2.65 -3.40
C SER A 209 -10.53 3.43 -2.16
N ALA A 210 -10.56 2.77 -1.00
CA ALA A 210 -10.02 3.30 0.26
C ALA A 210 -8.55 3.70 0.18
N TYR A 211 -7.77 3.20 -0.79
CA TYR A 211 -6.37 3.57 -1.04
C TYR A 211 -6.13 5.08 -0.99
N THR A 212 -6.95 5.87 -1.70
CA THR A 212 -6.75 7.34 -1.79
C THR A 212 -6.89 8.03 -0.44
N VAL A 213 -7.75 7.53 0.43
CA VAL A 213 -7.95 8.08 1.78
C VAL A 213 -6.86 7.57 2.71
N GLN A 214 -6.58 6.25 2.72
CA GLN A 214 -5.61 5.66 3.64
C GLN A 214 -4.16 6.02 3.31
N ALA A 215 -3.83 6.34 2.05
CA ALA A 215 -2.51 6.85 1.67
C ALA A 215 -2.15 8.15 2.40
N ALA A 216 -3.12 9.04 2.65
CA ALA A 216 -2.89 10.26 3.42
C ALA A 216 -2.56 9.96 4.90
N TYR A 217 -3.28 9.03 5.53
CA TYR A 217 -3.00 8.57 6.90
C TYR A 217 -1.66 7.81 6.97
N GLY A 218 -1.34 6.98 5.98
CA GLY A 218 -0.09 6.23 5.91
C GLY A 218 1.13 7.13 5.72
N PHE A 219 1.01 8.18 4.90
CA PHE A 219 2.03 9.21 4.76
C PHE A 219 2.25 10.00 6.05
N ALA A 220 1.19 10.32 6.80
CA ALA A 220 1.31 10.94 8.13
C ALA A 220 1.97 10.00 9.15
N ALA A 221 1.55 8.73 9.18
CA ALA A 221 2.13 7.69 10.05
C ALA A 221 3.64 7.51 9.79
N GLN A 222 4.06 7.41 8.52
CA GLN A 222 5.46 7.29 8.11
C GLN A 222 6.37 8.47 8.52
N GLN A 223 5.79 9.64 8.83
CA GLN A 223 6.52 10.79 9.37
C GLN A 223 6.57 10.79 10.91
N MET A 224 5.65 10.09 11.59
CA MET A 224 5.54 10.09 13.04
C MET A 224 6.28 8.93 13.72
N SER A 225 6.46 7.78 13.07
CA SER A 225 7.07 6.57 13.66
C SER A 225 8.60 6.59 13.77
N GLY A 226 9.27 7.72 13.47
CA GLY A 226 10.72 7.86 13.55
C GLY A 226 11.50 6.89 12.66
N THR A 227 12.77 6.61 12.98
CA THR A 227 13.60 5.67 12.18
C THR A 227 13.21 4.21 12.43
N ALA A 228 12.79 3.87 13.64
CA ALA A 228 12.39 2.52 14.04
C ALA A 228 11.17 1.99 13.26
N GLN A 229 10.26 2.90 12.85
CA GLN A 229 9.07 2.59 12.05
C GLN A 229 8.17 1.50 12.69
N LEU A 230 8.19 1.45 14.03
CA LEU A 230 7.28 0.69 14.88
C LEU A 230 6.12 1.59 15.33
N VAL A 231 4.97 0.99 15.64
CA VAL A 231 3.80 1.68 16.19
C VAL A 231 3.28 1.00 17.44
N THR A 232 2.80 1.83 18.35
CA THR A 232 2.20 1.38 19.60
C THR A 232 0.74 0.99 19.39
N ASN A 233 0.39 -0.18 19.90
CA ASN A 233 -1.00 -0.59 20.14
C ASN A 233 -1.28 -0.60 21.66
N THR A 234 -2.49 -0.21 22.06
CA THR A 234 -2.94 -0.06 23.45
C THR A 234 -4.22 -0.85 23.76
N LYS A 235 -4.61 -1.79 22.90
CA LYS A 235 -5.85 -2.57 23.02
C LYS A 235 -5.93 -3.28 24.38
N GLY A 236 -7.13 -3.28 24.98
CA GLY A 236 -7.34 -3.86 26.31
C GLY A 236 -6.57 -3.17 27.45
N GLY A 237 -5.98 -1.99 27.21
CA GLY A 237 -5.10 -1.29 28.15
C GLY A 237 -3.66 -1.82 28.19
N VAL A 238 -3.31 -2.81 27.36
CA VAL A 238 -1.95 -3.38 27.29
C VAL A 238 -1.16 -2.65 26.21
N ARG A 239 -0.05 -2.01 26.58
CA ARG A 239 0.88 -1.42 25.62
C ARG A 239 1.70 -2.52 24.95
N THR A 240 1.62 -2.60 23.63
CA THR A 240 2.47 -3.43 22.77
C THR A 240 3.00 -2.61 21.61
N GLU A 241 4.11 -3.04 20.98
CA GLU A 241 4.62 -2.43 19.75
C GLU A 241 4.51 -3.45 18.61
N VAL A 242 4.22 -2.98 17.39
CA VAL A 242 4.16 -3.79 16.16
C VAL A 242 4.77 -2.98 15.01
N GLY A 243 5.31 -3.64 13.98
CA GLY A 243 5.86 -2.93 12.82
C GLY A 243 4.75 -2.22 12.05
N MET A 244 5.02 -0.98 11.60
CA MET A 244 3.98 -0.10 11.09
C MET A 244 3.29 -0.59 9.80
N SER A 245 3.87 -1.54 9.07
CA SER A 245 3.18 -2.20 7.94
C SER A 245 1.87 -2.89 8.35
N MET A 246 1.68 -3.22 9.64
CA MET A 246 0.44 -3.76 10.20
C MET A 246 -0.51 -2.69 10.76
N ALA A 247 -0.11 -1.41 10.78
CA ALA A 247 -1.02 -0.31 11.10
C ALA A 247 -2.09 -0.20 10.00
N PRO A 248 -3.40 -0.10 10.35
CA PRO A 248 -4.49 -0.06 9.39
C PRO A 248 -4.29 0.75 8.09
N PRO A 249 -3.80 2.01 8.08
CA PRO A 249 -3.67 2.76 6.83
C PRO A 249 -2.59 2.20 5.91
N LEU A 250 -1.44 1.76 6.44
CA LEU A 250 -0.39 1.14 5.61
C LEU A 250 -0.81 -0.24 5.14
N TRP A 251 -1.40 -1.05 6.02
CA TRP A 251 -1.83 -2.38 5.66
C TRP A 251 -2.88 -2.34 4.54
N ILE A 252 -3.87 -1.44 4.63
CA ILE A 252 -4.91 -1.26 3.58
C ILE A 252 -4.31 -0.71 2.28
N VAL A 253 -3.35 0.22 2.33
CA VAL A 253 -2.65 0.73 1.14
C VAL A 253 -1.87 -0.37 0.44
N ASN A 254 -1.09 -1.15 1.21
CA ASN A 254 -0.32 -2.29 0.74
C ASN A 254 -1.24 -3.37 0.13
N PHE A 255 -2.33 -3.71 0.82
CA PHE A 255 -3.33 -4.65 0.33
C PHE A 255 -3.96 -4.19 -0.98
N ALA A 256 -4.39 -2.92 -1.06
CA ALA A 256 -5.01 -2.37 -2.27
C ALA A 256 -4.04 -2.42 -3.47
N LEU A 257 -2.77 -2.07 -3.26
CA LEU A 257 -1.72 -2.15 -4.29
C LEU A 257 -1.46 -3.58 -4.74
N ILE A 258 -1.30 -4.54 -3.83
CA ILE A 258 -1.03 -5.93 -4.20
C ILE A 258 -2.26 -6.57 -4.85
N TYR A 259 -3.47 -6.27 -4.37
CA TYR A 259 -4.72 -6.83 -4.92
C TYR A 259 -4.96 -6.38 -6.37
N ILE A 260 -4.66 -5.12 -6.71
CA ILE A 260 -4.75 -4.68 -8.12
C ILE A 260 -3.66 -5.28 -9.02
N LEU A 261 -2.51 -5.68 -8.47
CA LEU A 261 -1.48 -6.40 -9.22
C LEU A 261 -1.92 -7.85 -9.49
N ASN A 262 -2.32 -8.56 -8.44
CA ASN A 262 -2.85 -9.93 -8.52
C ASN A 262 -3.60 -10.28 -7.21
N PRO A 263 -4.92 -10.57 -7.25
CA PRO A 263 -5.70 -10.95 -6.07
C PRO A 263 -5.17 -12.17 -5.31
N ALA A 264 -4.47 -13.08 -5.99
CA ALA A 264 -3.86 -14.25 -5.37
C ALA A 264 -2.59 -13.90 -4.58
N LEU A 265 -1.88 -12.82 -4.91
CA LEU A 265 -0.75 -12.34 -4.10
C LEU A 265 -1.24 -11.59 -2.85
N ALA A 266 -2.35 -10.84 -2.97
CA ALA A 266 -2.97 -10.21 -1.81
C ALA A 266 -3.52 -11.23 -0.81
N ALA A 267 -3.96 -12.41 -1.28
CA ALA A 267 -4.35 -13.53 -0.43
C ALA A 267 -3.21 -14.09 0.44
N GLU A 268 -1.95 -13.84 0.08
CA GLU A 268 -0.76 -14.28 0.81
C GLU A 268 -0.28 -13.29 1.89
N MET A 269 -0.92 -12.12 2.03
CA MET A 269 -0.63 -11.17 3.10
C MET A 269 -1.00 -11.74 4.48
N PRO A 270 -0.34 -11.30 5.58
CA PRO A 270 -0.64 -11.76 6.93
C PRO A 270 -2.09 -11.46 7.36
N ALA A 271 -2.80 -12.50 7.80
CA ALA A 271 -4.19 -12.44 8.23
C ALA A 271 -4.40 -11.83 9.64
N TYR A 272 -3.35 -11.86 10.46
CA TYR A 272 -3.33 -11.39 11.84
C TYR A 272 -2.02 -10.65 12.11
N TRP A 273 -2.04 -9.73 13.07
CA TRP A 273 -0.80 -9.15 13.61
C TRP A 273 -0.46 -9.68 15.00
N ALA A 274 0.84 -9.67 15.30
CA ALA A 274 1.42 -10.12 16.56
C ALA A 274 2.26 -8.99 17.19
N PRO A 275 2.21 -8.80 18.52
CA PRO A 275 3.17 -7.95 19.23
C PRO A 275 4.61 -8.38 18.94
N ILE A 276 5.50 -7.44 18.62
CA ILE A 276 6.94 -7.71 18.54
C ILE A 276 7.44 -8.08 19.95
N PRO A 277 8.30 -9.12 20.10
CA PRO A 277 8.91 -9.44 21.40
C PRO A 277 9.60 -8.20 22.00
N PRO A 278 9.35 -7.82 23.27
CA PRO A 278 9.76 -6.52 23.80
C PRO A 278 11.26 -6.21 23.71
N GLN A 279 12.11 -7.23 23.81
CA GLN A 279 13.56 -7.15 23.65
C GLN A 279 13.94 -6.69 22.23
N VAL A 280 13.27 -7.24 21.21
CA VAL A 280 13.48 -6.91 19.80
C VAL A 280 12.95 -5.51 19.49
N ALA A 281 11.75 -5.18 19.99
CA ALA A 281 11.17 -3.84 19.81
C ALA A 281 12.06 -2.75 20.43
N ALA A 282 12.62 -3.00 21.62
CA ALA A 282 13.57 -2.10 22.28
C ALA A 282 14.87 -1.96 21.48
N ALA A 283 15.42 -3.05 20.94
CA ALA A 283 16.64 -3.04 20.15
C ALA A 283 16.47 -2.27 18.83
N ILE A 284 15.38 -2.51 18.08
CA ILE A 284 15.02 -1.76 16.87
C ILE A 284 14.82 -0.27 17.20
N THR A 285 14.21 0.06 18.33
CA THR A 285 13.99 1.45 18.79
C THR A 285 15.30 2.16 19.18
N ALA A 286 16.27 1.41 19.72
CA ALA A 286 17.59 1.93 20.09
C ALA A 286 18.56 2.04 18.89
N SER A 287 18.27 1.36 17.77
CA SER A 287 19.11 1.37 16.57
C SER A 287 19.04 2.72 15.84
N PRO A 288 20.18 3.36 15.52
CA PRO A 288 20.20 4.60 14.73
C PRO A 288 19.56 4.50 13.34
N THR A 289 19.48 3.29 12.76
CA THR A 289 18.88 3.03 11.44
C THR A 289 17.55 2.29 11.52
N GLY A 290 17.05 1.93 12.71
CA GLY A 290 15.85 1.09 12.84
C GLY A 290 16.03 -0.35 12.36
N GLN A 291 17.28 -0.83 12.30
CA GLN A 291 17.68 -2.18 11.88
C GLN A 291 18.53 -2.85 12.96
N VAL A 292 18.44 -4.17 13.14
CA VAL A 292 19.32 -4.96 14.02
C VAL A 292 19.76 -6.27 13.35
N PRO A 293 20.92 -6.87 13.68
CA PRO A 293 21.31 -8.16 13.12
C PRO A 293 20.29 -9.25 13.51
N PHE A 294 19.76 -10.01 12.54
CA PHE A 294 18.71 -10.99 12.86
C PHE A 294 19.23 -12.16 13.71
N GLY A 295 20.49 -12.58 13.53
CA GLY A 295 21.10 -13.67 14.31
C GLY A 295 21.02 -13.46 15.83
N ASP A 296 21.28 -12.23 16.29
CA ASP A 296 21.21 -11.83 17.71
C ASP A 296 19.79 -11.96 18.31
N TYR A 297 18.74 -11.91 17.49
CA TYR A 297 17.35 -11.81 17.91
C TYR A 297 16.42 -12.94 17.44
N ALA A 298 16.90 -13.84 16.57
CA ALA A 298 16.09 -14.92 15.97
C ALA A 298 15.43 -15.84 17.02
N ALA A 299 16.06 -16.04 18.18
CA ALA A 299 15.55 -16.85 19.28
C ALA A 299 14.28 -16.26 19.97
N TYR A 300 13.96 -14.98 19.76
CA TYR A 300 12.74 -14.37 20.32
C TYR A 300 11.47 -14.64 19.47
N PHE A 301 11.61 -15.30 18.32
CA PHE A 301 10.53 -15.59 17.37
C PHE A 301 10.16 -17.09 17.29
N GLN A 302 10.52 -17.88 18.30
CA GLN A 302 10.32 -19.34 18.39
C GLN A 302 9.17 -19.70 19.34
#